data_AF-A0A1Q7ZUY3-F1
#
_entry.id   AF-A0A1Q7ZUY3-F1
#
_cell.length_a   1.000
_cell.length_b   1.000
_cell.length_c   1.000
_cell.angle_alpha   90.00
_cell.angle_beta   90.00
_cell.angle_gamma   90.00
#
_symmetry.space_group_name_H-M   'P 1'
#
loop_
_entity.id
_entity.type
_entity.pdbx_description
1 polymer ?
#
loop_
_entity_poly.entity_id
_entity_poly.type
_entity_poly.pdbx_seq_one_letter_code
_entity_poly.pdbx_strand_id
1 'polypeptide(L)'
;MTQVYSTEGMVRHARQSTANKFLVATETGILHRMKKENPNKTFLPVKEDAVCQYMKTITLDKVYRSLRDMVYEVKVPRETADRARLSIERMLQLA
;
A
#
# COMPACT_ATOMS: atom_id res chain seq x y z
N MET A 1 3.80 -15.01 -18.02
CA MET A 1 3.66 -13.67 -18.61
C MET A 1 3.64 -12.65 -17.47
N THR A 2 4.50 -11.64 -17.52
CA THR A 2 4.57 -10.59 -16.49
C THR A 2 3.34 -9.69 -16.59
N GLN A 3 2.75 -9.33 -15.44
CA GLN A 3 1.61 -8.42 -15.34
C GLN A 3 2.01 -7.21 -14.50
N VAL A 4 1.51 -6.02 -14.84
CA VAL A 4 1.86 -4.75 -14.17
C VAL A 4 0.59 -4.12 -13.62
N TYR A 5 0.55 -3.90 -12.31
CA TYR A 5 -0.59 -3.35 -11.59
C TYR A 5 -0.14 -2.47 -10.42
N SER A 6 -1.05 -1.65 -9.89
CA SER A 6 -0.94 -1.14 -8.52
C SER A 6 -1.06 -2.29 -7.50
N THR A 7 -0.73 -2.05 -6.23
CA THR A 7 -0.85 -3.07 -5.18
C THR A 7 -2.29 -3.59 -5.02
N GLU A 8 -3.29 -2.72 -5.17
CA GLU A 8 -4.70 -3.12 -5.18
C GLU A 8 -5.05 -3.96 -6.42
N GLY A 9 -4.50 -3.59 -7.59
CA GLY A 9 -4.67 -4.38 -8.81
C GLY A 9 -4.03 -5.77 -8.70
N MET A 10 -2.85 -5.89 -8.05
CA MET A 10 -2.21 -7.17 -7.78
C MET A 10 -3.08 -8.08 -6.91
N VAL A 11 -3.67 -7.53 -5.84
CA VAL A 11 -4.58 -8.26 -4.94
C VAL A 11 -5.82 -8.73 -5.69
N ARG A 12 -6.43 -7.86 -6.50
CA ARG A 12 -7.60 -8.20 -7.33
C ARG A 12 -7.28 -9.29 -8.35
N HIS A 13 -6.17 -9.16 -9.06
CA HIS A 13 -5.70 -10.16 -10.00
C HIS A 13 -5.46 -11.51 -9.30
N ALA A 14 -4.82 -11.50 -8.13
CA ALA A 14 -4.58 -12.70 -7.35
C ALA A 14 -5.87 -13.40 -6.95
N ARG A 15 -6.96 -12.67 -6.66
CA ARG A 15 -8.29 -13.27 -6.38
C ARG A 15 -8.90 -13.93 -7.61
N GLN A 16 -8.87 -13.25 -8.75
CA GLN A 16 -9.53 -13.68 -9.99
C GLN A 16 -8.76 -14.76 -10.77
N SER A 17 -7.43 -14.77 -10.64
CA SER A 17 -6.57 -15.70 -11.36
C SER A 17 -6.72 -17.13 -10.83
N THR A 18 -6.74 -18.11 -11.73
CA THR A 18 -6.71 -19.55 -11.39
C THR A 18 -5.32 -20.03 -10.95
N ALA A 19 -4.29 -19.19 -11.08
CA ALA A 19 -2.95 -19.54 -10.63
C ALA A 19 -2.87 -19.64 -9.09
N ASN A 20 -2.10 -20.61 -8.62
CA ASN A 20 -1.88 -20.84 -7.19
C ASN A 20 -0.55 -20.28 -6.67
N LYS A 21 0.34 -19.83 -7.56
CA LYS A 21 1.66 -19.30 -7.21
C LYS A 21 1.93 -18.00 -7.94
N PHE A 22 2.41 -16.99 -7.21
CA PHE A 22 2.73 -15.67 -7.74
C PHE A 22 4.12 -15.24 -7.28
N LEU A 23 4.91 -14.76 -8.23
CA LEU A 23 6.12 -13.99 -7.95
C LEU A 23 5.73 -12.52 -7.88
N VAL A 24 6.05 -11.86 -6.77
CA VAL A 24 5.62 -10.49 -6.47
C VAL A 24 6.85 -9.58 -6.42
N ALA A 25 6.89 -8.61 -7.34
CA ALA A 25 7.99 -7.64 -7.47
C ALA A 25 7.56 -6.26 -6.94
N THR A 26 7.38 -6.14 -5.63
CA THR A 26 7.09 -4.87 -4.95
C THR A 26 7.54 -4.95 -3.48
N GLU A 27 7.18 -3.98 -2.64
CA GLU A 27 7.47 -4.01 -1.21
C GLU A 27 6.85 -5.25 -0.52
N THR A 28 7.63 -5.94 0.32
CA THR A 28 7.25 -7.24 0.90
C THR A 28 6.05 -7.21 1.85
N GLY A 29 5.68 -6.05 2.39
CA GLY A 29 4.51 -5.87 3.25
C GLY A 29 3.19 -6.20 2.56
N ILE A 30 3.09 -6.08 1.22
CA ILE A 30 1.88 -6.48 0.50
C ILE A 30 1.58 -7.98 0.64
N LEU A 31 2.61 -8.81 0.81
CA LEU A 31 2.48 -10.27 0.88
C LEU A 31 1.59 -10.70 2.04
N HIS A 32 1.63 -9.98 3.16
CA HIS A 32 0.75 -10.24 4.29
C HIS A 32 -0.72 -10.11 3.90
N ARG A 33 -1.09 -9.01 3.22
CA ARG A 33 -2.47 -8.79 2.75
C ARG A 33 -2.87 -9.82 1.69
N MET A 34 -1.99 -10.10 0.73
CA MET A 34 -2.27 -11.08 -0.33
C MET A 34 -2.54 -12.49 0.24
N LYS A 35 -1.73 -12.93 1.20
CA LYS A 35 -1.92 -14.20 1.93
C LYS A 35 -3.20 -14.20 2.75
N LYS A 36 -3.49 -13.12 3.49
CA LYS A 36 -4.71 -12.98 4.29
C LYS A 36 -5.97 -13.10 3.44
N GLU A 37 -5.97 -12.51 2.25
CA GLU A 37 -7.15 -12.49 1.37
C GLU A 37 -7.22 -13.70 0.42
N ASN A 38 -6.12 -14.41 0.20
CA ASN A 38 -6.04 -15.58 -0.65
C ASN A 38 -5.23 -16.70 0.04
N PRO A 39 -5.74 -17.27 1.16
CA PRO A 39 -4.97 -18.15 2.03
C PRO A 39 -4.47 -19.43 1.35
N ASN A 40 -5.17 -19.89 0.30
CA ASN A 40 -4.81 -21.10 -0.45
C ASN A 40 -3.77 -20.86 -1.54
N LYS A 41 -3.33 -19.60 -1.75
CA LYS A 41 -2.37 -19.23 -2.81
C LYS A 41 -1.02 -18.90 -2.21
N THR A 42 0.05 -19.22 -2.94
CA THR A 42 1.43 -18.96 -2.55
C THR A 42 1.92 -17.66 -3.19
N PHE A 43 2.48 -16.78 -2.36
CA PHE A 43 3.08 -15.52 -2.80
C PHE A 43 4.55 -15.50 -2.39
N LEU A 44 5.44 -15.38 -3.37
CA LEU A 44 6.88 -15.34 -3.19
C LEU A 44 7.40 -13.96 -3.62
N PRO A 45 8.17 -13.25 -2.79
CA PRO A 45 8.83 -12.03 -3.23
C PRO A 45 9.89 -12.36 -4.28
N VAL A 46 10.04 -11.50 -5.28
CA VAL A 46 11.19 -11.57 -6.19
C VAL A 46 12.49 -11.17 -5.46
N LYS A 47 12.38 -10.28 -4.47
CA LYS A 47 13.50 -9.79 -3.65
C LYS A 47 13.05 -9.73 -2.19
N GLU A 48 13.68 -10.51 -1.32
CA GLU A 48 13.27 -10.66 0.10
C GLU A 48 13.53 -9.40 0.93
N ASP A 49 14.55 -8.62 0.60
CA ASP A 49 14.95 -7.37 1.26
C ASP A 49 14.30 -6.13 0.63
N ALA A 50 13.29 -6.28 -0.24
CA ALA A 50 12.50 -5.17 -0.78
C ALA A 50 11.58 -4.59 0.29
N VAL A 51 12.16 -3.90 1.27
CA VAL A 51 11.48 -3.31 2.43
C VAL A 51 11.57 -1.79 2.36
N CYS A 52 10.44 -1.10 2.44
CA CYS A 52 10.43 0.35 2.58
C CYS A 52 10.68 0.72 4.05
N GLN A 53 11.90 1.16 4.36
CA GLN A 53 12.33 1.52 5.72
C GLN A 53 11.40 2.57 6.36
N TYR A 54 10.96 3.56 5.59
CA TYR A 54 10.07 4.61 6.08
C TYR A 54 8.68 4.07 6.47
N MET A 55 8.12 3.11 5.73
CA MET A 55 6.85 2.47 6.09
C MET A 55 6.95 1.70 7.42
N LYS A 56 8.12 1.12 7.73
CA LYS A 56 8.35 0.39 8.99
C LYS A 56 8.64 1.29 10.20
N THR A 57 8.67 2.62 10.01
CA THR A 57 8.77 3.54 11.14
C THR A 57 7.48 3.61 11.97
N ILE A 58 6.35 3.17 11.41
CA ILE A 58 5.05 3.09 12.08
C ILE A 58 4.99 1.79 12.90
N THR A 59 4.93 1.91 14.22
CA THR A 59 4.84 0.77 15.16
C THR A 59 3.54 0.83 15.96
N LEU A 60 3.12 -0.30 16.54
CA LEU A 60 1.89 -0.35 17.36
C LEU A 60 1.93 0.66 18.52
N ASP A 61 3.07 0.81 19.22
CA ASP A 61 3.21 1.79 20.31
C ASP A 61 3.06 3.23 19.83
N LYS A 62 3.57 3.54 18.64
CA LYS A 62 3.43 4.87 18.03
C LYS A 62 1.99 5.13 17.60
N VAL A 63 1.28 4.13 17.06
CA VAL A 63 -0.15 4.25 16.73
C VAL A 63 -0.97 4.45 18.01
N TYR A 64 -0.71 3.66 19.06
CA TYR A 64 -1.36 3.82 20.36
C TYR A 64 -1.17 5.23 20.92
N ARG A 65 0.08 5.71 20.96
CA ARG A 65 0.40 7.07 21.41
C ARG A 65 -0.29 8.13 20.55
N SER A 66 -0.28 7.95 19.23
CA SER A 66 -0.90 8.89 18.28
C SER A 66 -2.38 9.07 18.57
N LEU A 67 -3.10 7.96 18.84
CA LEU A 67 -4.52 7.99 19.18
C LEU A 67 -4.78 8.53 20.59
N ARG A 68 -3.96 8.15 21.57
CA ARG A 68 -4.12 8.57 22.98
C ARG A 68 -3.89 10.08 23.15
N ASP A 69 -2.83 10.59 22.53
CA ASP A 69 -2.38 11.98 22.70
C ASP A 69 -2.90 12.92 21.60
N MET A 70 -3.63 12.39 20.60
CA MET A 70 -4.10 13.13 19.42
C MET A 70 -2.98 13.87 18.66
N VAL A 71 -1.82 13.23 18.56
CA VAL A 71 -0.65 13.68 17.78
C VAL A 71 -0.37 12.69 16.66
N TYR A 72 0.26 13.04 15.55
CA TYR A 72 0.89 14.30 15.18
C TYR A 72 0.03 14.96 14.11
N GLU A 73 -0.61 16.08 14.45
CA GLU A 73 -1.49 16.78 13.51
C GLU A 73 -0.72 17.20 12.25
N VAL A 74 -1.19 16.75 11.09
CA VAL A 74 -0.61 17.12 9.79
C VAL A 74 -1.20 18.45 9.35
N LYS A 75 -0.37 19.49 9.31
CA LYS A 75 -0.74 20.82 8.80
C LYS A 75 -0.04 21.08 7.48
N VAL A 76 -0.79 21.62 6.53
CA VAL A 76 -0.26 22.07 5.24
C VAL A 76 -0.63 23.55 5.09
N PRO A 77 0.33 24.44 4.74
CA PRO A 77 0.02 25.84 4.47
C PRO A 77 -1.08 25.98 3.43
N ARG A 78 -2.03 26.91 3.65
CA ARG A 78 -3.23 27.05 2.82
C ARG A 78 -2.91 27.20 1.33
N GLU A 79 -1.93 28.03 1.00
CA GLU A 79 -1.50 28.23 -0.39
C GLU A 79 -1.05 26.93 -1.06
N THR A 80 -0.24 26.13 -0.37
CA THR A 80 0.21 24.82 -0.85
C THR A 80 -0.96 23.84 -0.98
N ALA A 81 -1.84 23.80 0.03
CA ALA A 81 -2.99 22.91 0.05
C ALA A 81 -3.96 23.21 -1.10
N ASP A 82 -4.28 24.48 -1.35
CA ASP A 82 -5.22 24.89 -2.39
C ASP A 82 -4.68 24.55 -3.79
N ARG A 83 -3.38 24.77 -4.03
CA ARG A 83 -2.73 24.39 -5.30
C ARG A 83 -2.67 22.88 -5.50
N ALA A 84 -2.29 22.13 -4.48
CA ALA A 84 -2.21 20.67 -4.56
C ALA A 84 -3.62 20.03 -4.73
N ARG A 85 -4.63 20.60 -4.06
CA ARG A 85 -6.02 20.14 -4.14
C ARG A 85 -6.54 20.19 -5.57
N LEU A 86 -6.28 21.25 -6.31
CA LEU A 86 -6.70 21.35 -7.72
C LEU A 86 -6.20 20.17 -8.57
N SER A 87 -4.94 19.78 -8.41
CA SER A 87 -4.38 18.63 -9.14
C SER A 87 -5.02 17.31 -8.73
N ILE A 88 -5.27 17.11 -7.44
CA ILE A 88 -5.90 15.89 -6.90
C ILE A 88 -7.37 15.81 -7.35
N GLU A 89 -8.13 16.90 -7.30
CA GLU A 89 -9.53 16.95 -7.73
C GLU A 89 -9.66 16.61 -9.22
N ARG A 90 -8.79 17.16 -10.07
CA ARG A 90 -8.76 16.81 -11.50
C ARG A 90 -8.42 15.34 -11.74
N MET A 91 -7.46 14.77 -10.98
CA MET A 91 -7.15 13.35 -11.07
C MET A 91 -8.38 12.49 -10.74
N LEU A 92 -9.14 12.86 -9.70
CA LEU A 92 -10.35 12.15 -9.30
C LEU A 92 -11.51 12.29 -10.30
N GLN A 93 -11.63 13.41 -10.99
CA GLN A 93 -12.65 13.63 -12.02
C GLN A 93 -12.45 12.79 -13.29
N LEU A 94 -11.22 12.31 -13.52
CA LEU A 94 -10.84 11.52 -14.70
C LEU A 94 -10.72 10.01 -14.41
N ALA A 95 -10.74 9.61 -13.14
CA ALA A 95 -10.60 8.24 -12.68
C ALA A 95 -11.93 7.50 -12.69
#